data_AF-A0A225WY64-F1
#
_entry.id   AF-A0A225WY64-F1
#
_cell.length_a   1.000
_cell.length_b   1.000
_cell.length_c   1.000
_cell.angle_alpha   90.00
_cell.angle_beta   90.00
_cell.angle_gamma   90.00
#
_symmetry.space_group_name_H-M   'P 1'
#
loop_
_entity.id
_entity.type
_entity.pdbx_description
1 polymer ?
#
loop_
_entity_poly.entity_id
_entity_poly.type
_entity_poly.pdbx_seq_one_letter_code
_entity_poly.pdbx_strand_id
1 'polypeptide(L)'
;MAGGAVSWASRRQTIVAQSTSEAEHVAACEACMEGEGLRNVLIEVFSQLAVRFQLGIDNQGVFVVATNPTYSHRTRYIELRWHYVRDQVTKKTVKLWKVKIDDNPSM
;
A
#
# COMPACT_ATOMS: atom_id res chain seq x y z
N MET A 1 19.09 17.70 -3.54
CA MET A 1 19.37 16.47 -4.33
C MET A 1 18.04 15.85 -4.69
N ALA A 2 17.57 16.03 -5.93
CA ALA A 2 16.36 15.42 -6.46
C ALA A 2 16.75 14.73 -7.76
N GLY A 3 16.76 13.40 -7.75
CA GLY A 3 17.23 12.59 -8.89
C GLY A 3 17.11 11.07 -8.65
N GLY A 4 16.26 10.66 -7.71
CA GLY A 4 15.93 9.25 -7.52
C GLY A 4 14.91 8.79 -8.57
N ALA A 5 14.93 7.50 -8.91
CA ALA A 5 13.93 6.92 -9.80
C ALA A 5 12.54 7.00 -9.15
N VAL A 6 11.59 7.63 -9.85
CA VAL A 6 10.18 7.68 -9.46
C VAL A 6 9.41 6.77 -10.39
N SER A 7 8.70 5.80 -9.82
CA SER A 7 7.75 4.97 -10.55
C SER A 7 6.33 5.42 -10.19
N TRP A 8 5.49 5.61 -11.20
CA TRP A 8 4.07 5.90 -11.03
C TRP A 8 3.28 4.94 -11.90
N ALA A 9 2.22 4.37 -11.34
CA ALA A 9 1.31 3.49 -12.04
C ALA A 9 -0.12 3.92 -11.71
N SER A 10 -0.97 3.96 -12.73
CA SER A 10 -2.43 4.06 -12.58
C SER A 10 -3.04 2.88 -13.30
N ARG A 11 -3.68 1.99 -12.54
CA ARG A 11 -4.27 0.77 -13.06
C ARG A 11 -5.76 0.79 -12.81
N ARG A 12 -6.53 0.51 -13.86
CA ARG A 12 -7.97 0.29 -13.71
C ARG A 12 -8.16 -0.98 -12.87
N GLN A 13 -8.76 -0.82 -11.70
CA GLN A 13 -8.96 -1.91 -10.75
C GLN A 13 -9.69 -3.06 -11.46
N THR A 14 -9.17 -4.28 -11.32
CA THR A 14 -9.80 -5.48 -11.88
C THR A 14 -11.08 -5.85 -11.12
N ILE A 15 -11.32 -5.17 -10.00
CA ILE A 15 -12.43 -5.37 -9.07
C ILE A 15 -13.38 -4.19 -9.21
N VAL A 16 -14.68 -4.48 -9.24
CA VAL A 16 -15.72 -3.47 -9.10
C VAL A 16 -15.77 -3.08 -7.62
N ALA A 17 -15.07 -2.01 -7.24
CA ALA A 17 -15.23 -1.41 -5.92
C ALA A 17 -16.64 -0.81 -5.80
N GLN A 18 -17.39 -1.17 -4.76
CA GLN A 18 -18.75 -0.66 -4.55
C GLN A 18 -18.75 0.67 -3.79
N SER A 19 -17.57 1.11 -3.32
CA SER A 19 -17.36 2.42 -2.70
C SER A 19 -15.95 2.94 -2.98
N THR A 20 -15.75 4.25 -2.82
CA THR A 20 -14.43 4.89 -2.89
C THR A 20 -13.45 4.32 -1.87
N SER A 21 -13.92 4.03 -0.65
CA SER A 21 -13.13 3.40 0.40
C SER A 21 -12.64 2.00 0.01
N GLU A 22 -13.49 1.19 -0.64
CA GLU A 22 -13.07 -0.11 -1.17
C GLU A 22 -12.06 0.02 -2.32
N ALA A 23 -12.23 1.05 -3.17
CA ALA A 23 -11.28 1.32 -4.24
C ALA A 23 -9.89 1.67 -3.67
N GLU A 24 -9.82 2.53 -2.67
CA GLU A 24 -8.56 2.90 -2.02
C GLU A 24 -7.93 1.72 -1.26
N HIS A 25 -8.73 0.83 -0.67
CA HIS A 25 -8.25 -0.43 -0.11
C HIS A 25 -7.54 -1.28 -1.17
N VAL A 26 -8.18 -1.48 -2.32
CA VAL A 26 -7.60 -2.25 -3.42
C VAL A 26 -6.32 -1.60 -3.93
N ALA A 27 -6.32 -0.28 -4.11
CA ALA A 27 -5.15 0.47 -4.56
C ALA A 27 -3.97 0.32 -3.59
N ALA A 28 -4.21 0.44 -2.28
CA ALA A 28 -3.18 0.27 -1.26
C ALA A 28 -2.65 -1.18 -1.18
N CYS A 29 -3.50 -2.19 -1.42
CA CYS A 29 -3.05 -3.58 -1.54
C CYS A 29 -2.07 -3.75 -2.70
N GLU A 30 -2.44 -3.22 -3.87
CA GLU A 30 -1.67 -3.34 -5.09
C GLU A 30 -0.33 -2.61 -4.97
N ALA A 31 -0.35 -1.37 -4.44
CA ALA A 31 0.86 -0.62 -4.15
C ALA A 31 1.79 -1.33 -3.14
N CYS A 32 1.23 -2.01 -2.14
CA CYS A 32 2.02 -2.80 -1.19
C CYS A 32 2.72 -3.99 -1.87
N MET A 33 1.99 -4.74 -2.71
CA MET A 33 2.55 -5.90 -3.42
C MET A 33 3.62 -5.48 -4.43
N GLU A 34 3.36 -4.42 -5.20
CA GLU A 34 4.31 -3.88 -6.18
C GLU A 34 5.56 -3.32 -5.49
N GLY A 35 5.39 -2.56 -4.41
CA GLY A 35 6.49 -2.01 -3.63
C GLY A 35 7.39 -3.08 -2.99
N GLU A 36 6.80 -4.14 -2.44
CA GLU A 36 7.56 -5.30 -1.96
C GLU A 36 8.26 -6.05 -3.10
N GLY A 37 7.61 -6.21 -4.25
CA GLY A 37 8.23 -6.78 -5.44
C GLY A 37 9.47 -6.01 -5.87
N LEU A 38 9.37 -4.68 -5.99
CA LEU A 38 10.48 -3.80 -6.30
C LEU A 38 11.59 -3.87 -5.24
N ARG A 39 11.22 -3.88 -3.97
CA ARG A 39 12.18 -4.04 -2.86
C ARG A 39 12.97 -5.35 -2.99
N ASN A 40 12.31 -6.45 -3.28
CA ASN A 40 12.96 -7.76 -3.42
C ASN A 40 13.91 -7.77 -4.61
N VAL A 41 13.51 -7.24 -5.77
CA VAL A 41 14.38 -7.09 -6.95
C VAL A 41 15.59 -6.23 -6.62
N LEU A 42 15.41 -5.11 -5.92
CA LEU A 42 16.52 -4.23 -5.53
C LEU A 42 17.50 -4.92 -4.57
N ILE A 43 17.02 -5.73 -3.63
CA ILE A 43 17.89 -6.49 -2.73
C ILE A 43 18.62 -7.60 -3.49
N GLU A 44 17.99 -8.25 -4.47
CA GLU A 44 18.62 -9.28 -5.29
C GLU A 44 19.74 -8.71 -6.16
N VAL A 45 19.50 -7.56 -6.80
CA VAL A 45 20.49 -6.88 -7.64
C VAL A 45 21.57 -6.18 -6.80
N PHE A 46 21.18 -5.59 -5.66
CA PHE A 46 22.06 -4.82 -4.78
C PHE A 46 22.00 -5.36 -3.35
N SER A 47 22.63 -6.52 -3.13
CA SER A 47 22.58 -7.28 -1.87
C SER A 47 23.09 -6.54 -0.62
N GLN A 48 23.86 -5.47 -0.79
CA GLN A 48 24.35 -4.63 0.31
C GLN A 48 23.41 -3.45 0.62
N LEU A 49 22.37 -3.21 -0.18
CA LEU A 49 21.49 -2.08 -0.04
C LEU A 49 20.40 -2.36 1.01
N ALA A 50 20.41 -1.59 2.10
CA ALA A 50 19.34 -1.62 3.09
C ALA A 50 18.10 -0.89 2.55
N VAL A 51 17.29 -1.58 1.74
CA VAL A 51 16.06 -1.02 1.16
C VAL A 51 14.94 -1.03 2.19
N ARG A 52 14.47 0.18 2.55
CA ARG A 52 13.29 0.39 3.38
C ARG A 52 12.13 0.83 2.50
N PHE A 53 11.06 0.05 2.49
CA PHE A 53 9.84 0.40 1.77
C PHE A 53 8.85 1.10 2.70
N GLN A 54 8.27 2.22 2.23
CA GLN A 54 7.23 2.96 2.92
C GLN A 54 6.02 3.09 1.99
N LEU A 55 4.85 2.78 2.52
CA LEU A 55 3.58 2.88 1.81
C LEU A 55 2.79 4.07 2.35
N GLY A 56 2.57 5.07 1.49
CA GLY A 56 1.73 6.23 1.78
C GLY A 56 0.25 5.91 1.60
N ILE A 57 -0.57 6.25 2.58
CA ILE A 57 -2.04 6.16 2.50
C ILE A 57 -2.62 7.52 2.93
N ASP A 58 -3.43 8.13 2.07
CA ASP A 58 -4.11 9.41 2.28
C ASP A 58 -5.47 9.24 2.96
N ASN A 59 -6.19 8.15 2.68
CA ASN A 59 -7.45 7.85 3.36
C ASN A 59 -7.22 7.35 4.80
N GLN A 60 -7.72 8.15 5.76
CA GLN A 60 -7.61 7.86 7.19
C GLN A 60 -8.31 6.56 7.60
N GLY A 61 -9.47 6.25 7.03
CA GLY A 61 -10.20 5.02 7.29
C GLY A 61 -9.40 3.79 6.85
N VAL A 62 -8.80 3.85 5.66
CA VAL A 62 -7.94 2.79 5.12
C VAL A 62 -6.69 2.62 5.98
N PHE A 63 -6.06 3.73 6.39
CA PHE A 63 -4.90 3.72 7.29
C PHE A 63 -5.25 3.06 8.64
N VAL A 64 -6.36 3.45 9.26
CA VAL A 64 -6.81 2.88 10.53
C VAL A 64 -7.06 1.38 10.39
N VAL A 65 -7.77 0.94 9.34
CA VAL A 65 -8.07 -0.48 9.10
C VAL A 65 -6.81 -1.31 8.81
N ALA A 66 -5.79 -0.71 8.20
CA ALA A 66 -4.49 -1.34 7.99
C ALA A 66 -3.69 -1.48 9.29
N THR A 67 -3.82 -0.53 10.22
CA THR A 67 -3.14 -0.54 11.53
C THR A 67 -3.91 -1.27 12.64
N ASN A 68 -5.24 -1.33 12.57
CA ASN A 68 -6.11 -1.84 13.63
C ASN A 68 -7.28 -2.62 12.99
N PRO A 69 -7.44 -3.92 13.28
CA PRO A 69 -8.46 -4.73 12.62
C PRO A 69 -9.86 -4.41 13.15
N THR A 70 -10.65 -3.68 12.35
CA THR A 70 -12.11 -3.66 12.48
C THR A 70 -12.74 -4.58 11.43
N TYR A 71 -13.59 -5.49 11.88
CA TYR A 71 -14.21 -6.55 11.08
C TYR A 71 -15.40 -5.99 10.28
N SER A 72 -15.47 -6.29 8.97
CA SER A 72 -16.64 -6.01 8.14
C SER A 72 -16.88 -7.18 7.18
N HIS A 73 -17.99 -7.88 7.38
CA HIS A 73 -18.34 -9.14 6.72
C HIS A 73 -18.56 -9.05 5.18
N ARG A 74 -18.37 -7.86 4.57
CA ARG A 74 -18.85 -7.56 3.20
C ARG A 74 -17.88 -7.91 2.08
N THR A 75 -16.59 -8.18 2.33
CA THR A 75 -15.64 -8.30 1.20
C THR A 75 -14.47 -9.27 1.42
N ARG A 76 -14.76 -10.58 1.54
CA ARG A 76 -13.79 -11.68 1.78
C ARG A 76 -12.52 -11.66 0.91
N TYR A 77 -12.62 -11.26 -0.36
CA TYR A 77 -11.46 -11.22 -1.27
C TYR A 77 -10.58 -9.98 -1.06
N ILE A 78 -11.16 -8.86 -0.60
CA ILE A 78 -10.40 -7.68 -0.16
C ILE A 78 -9.75 -7.99 1.19
N GLU A 79 -10.47 -8.66 2.09
CA GLU A 79 -9.92 -9.10 3.38
C GLU A 79 -8.65 -9.93 3.21
N LEU A 80 -8.62 -10.87 2.27
CA LEU A 80 -7.44 -11.70 2.02
C LEU A 80 -6.22 -10.87 1.59
N ARG A 81 -6.40 -9.91 0.67
CA ARG A 81 -5.33 -8.98 0.27
C ARG A 81 -4.91 -8.08 1.43
N TRP A 82 -5.84 -7.74 2.32
CA TRP A 82 -5.57 -6.95 3.52
C TRP A 82 -4.83 -7.72 4.62
N HIS A 83 -5.10 -9.01 4.76
CA HIS A 83 -4.28 -9.88 5.61
C HIS A 83 -2.82 -9.87 5.16
N TYR A 84 -2.55 -9.86 3.85
CA TYR A 84 -1.19 -9.75 3.34
C TYR A 84 -0.51 -8.43 3.74
N VAL A 85 -1.16 -7.28 3.51
CA VAL A 85 -0.58 -5.96 3.86
C VAL A 85 -0.29 -5.87 5.36
N ARG A 86 -1.23 -6.33 6.19
CA ARG A 86 -1.06 -6.36 7.65
C ARG A 86 0.08 -7.26 8.10
N ASP A 87 0.23 -8.43 7.47
CA ASP A 87 1.33 -9.35 7.74
C ASP A 87 2.67 -8.68 7.42
N GLN A 88 2.78 -7.96 6.29
CA GLN A 88 4.01 -7.22 5.95
C GLN A 88 4.32 -6.07 6.91
N VAL A 89 3.30 -5.35 7.39
CA VAL A 89 3.46 -4.31 8.41
C VAL A 89 3.91 -4.90 9.74
N THR A 90 3.33 -6.05 10.13
CA THR A 90 3.68 -6.77 11.36
C THR A 90 5.12 -7.29 11.31
N LYS A 91 5.55 -7.81 10.16
CA LYS A 91 6.93 -8.22 9.87
C LYS A 91 7.91 -7.05 9.78
N LYS A 92 7.42 -5.80 9.83
CA LYS A 92 8.20 -4.56 9.66
C LYS A 92 8.90 -4.47 8.31
N THR A 93 8.42 -5.21 7.30
CA THR A 93 8.91 -5.14 5.93
C THR A 93 8.41 -3.86 5.25
N VAL A 94 7.15 -3.50 5.55
CA VAL A 94 6.48 -2.27 5.08
C VAL A 94 6.24 -1.35 6.26
N LYS A 95 6.57 -0.06 6.11
CA LYS A 95 6.12 0.99 7.04
C LYS A 95 4.97 1.78 6.41
N LEU A 96 3.83 1.83 7.09
CA LEU A 96 2.72 2.71 6.69
C LEU A 96 3.01 4.16 7.08
N TRP A 97 2.72 5.07 6.17
CA TRP A 97 2.81 6.51 6.38
C TRP A 97 1.48 7.17 6.01
N LYS A 98 0.95 8.01 6.90
CA LYS A 98 -0.23 8.80 6.60
C LYS A 98 0.16 10.01 5.76
N VAL A 99 -0.41 10.13 4.57
CA VAL A 99 -0.22 11.30 3.69
C VAL A 99 -1.16 12.41 4.16
N LYS A 100 -0.66 13.64 4.24
CA LYS A 100 -1.49 14.82 4.54
C LYS A 100 -2.24 15.22 3.26
N ILE A 101 -3.48 15.69 3.40
CA ILE A 101 -4.30 16.15 2.27
C ILE A 101 -3.59 17.24 1.45
N ASP A 102 -2.80 18.11 2.08
CA ASP A 102 -2.03 19.17 1.39
C ASP A 102 -0.93 18.63 0.46
N ASP A 103 -0.46 17.39 0.66
CA ASP A 103 0.55 16.72 -0.18
C ASP A 103 -0.10 15.85 -1.29
N ASN A 104 -1.43 15.80 -1.37
CA ASN A 104 -2.17 15.08 -2.41
C ASN A 104 -2.91 16.08 -3.34
N PRO A 105 -2.29 16.54 -4.44
CA PRO A 105 -2.86 17.56 -5.32
C PRO A 105 -4.06 17.07 -6.18
N SER A 106 -4.75 16.00 -5.78
CA SER A 106 -5.72 15.27 -6.61
C SER A 106 -7.18 15.34 -6.15
N MET A 107 -7.53 16.19 -5.17
CA MET A 107 -8.94 16.50 -4.86
C MET A 107 -9.44 17.74 -5.60
#